data_AF-A0A9W9VPX9-F1
#
_entry.id   AF-A0A9W9VPX9-F1
#
_cell.length_a   1.000
_cell.length_b   1.000
_cell.length_c   1.000
_cell.angle_alpha   90.00
_cell.angle_beta   90.00
_cell.angle_gamma   90.00
#
_symmetry.space_group_name_H-M   'P 1'
#
loop_
_entity.id
_entity.type
_entity.pdbx_description
1 polymer ?
#
loop_
_entity_poly.entity_id
_entity_poly.type
_entity_poly.pdbx_seq_one_letter_code
_entity_poly.pdbx_strand_id
1 'polypeptide(L)'
;MLSRLPKTLVFFILILGIQILPVSAGNCFSLPRDPNDNTPAKPASIWATCKNRPDQWACADPSIDFPTVECLAADMRTCGIVGTGPTIFYSFGATTVQVRTRFRDTLDPRGIMWNDVLDEKYGDEVLKKRFADFRLDIPTRLTVYTARFAEAMATVASGEVFFAVKNYDGEGGGKGAYQTPTTSGINVWRTYEFPTLQRNKDVTSVVSIDINNDNSRSVDWKPDGDMELLPASGASSLNVPSVPGCSVKFRRDASCVAPLICETDGEDEECEEDE
;
A
#
# COMPACT_ATOMS: atom_id res chain seq x y z
N MET A 1 70.20 11.41 19.43
CA MET A 1 68.88 11.68 20.05
C MET A 1 68.01 12.37 19.02
N LEU A 2 67.35 11.59 18.17
CA LEU A 2 66.45 12.08 17.13
C LEU A 2 65.02 11.70 17.53
N SER A 3 64.27 12.71 17.94
CA SER A 3 62.81 12.69 17.97
C SER A 3 62.28 12.67 16.53
N ARG A 4 61.36 11.75 16.23
CA ARG A 4 60.14 11.93 15.41
C ARG A 4 59.59 10.55 15.03
N LEU A 5 58.59 10.11 15.80
CA LEU A 5 57.71 9.02 15.41
C LEU A 5 56.79 9.46 14.25
N PRO A 6 56.40 8.53 13.36
CA PRO A 6 55.59 8.82 12.18
C PRO A 6 54.12 9.08 12.52
N LYS A 7 53.54 10.06 11.83
CA LYS A 7 52.09 10.36 11.80
C LYS A 7 51.37 9.26 10.99
N THR A 8 51.07 8.14 11.62
CA THR A 8 50.22 7.09 11.04
C THR A 8 49.39 6.46 12.15
N LEU A 9 48.30 7.11 12.51
CA LEU A 9 47.09 6.49 13.07
C LEU A 9 46.05 7.59 13.28
N VAL A 10 44.76 7.21 13.26
CA VAL A 10 43.58 8.07 13.44
C VAL A 10 43.07 8.76 12.18
N PHE A 11 42.68 7.95 11.19
CA PHE A 11 41.60 8.28 10.24
C PHE A 11 40.96 6.96 9.79
N PHE A 12 40.31 6.24 10.71
CA PHE A 12 39.59 5.01 10.38
C PHE A 12 38.45 4.71 11.38
N ILE A 13 37.69 5.72 11.78
CA ILE A 13 36.40 5.53 12.47
C ILE A 13 35.48 6.66 11.97
N LEU A 14 34.23 6.33 11.62
CA LEU A 14 33.18 7.19 11.04
C LEU A 14 33.04 7.24 9.50
N ILE A 15 33.13 6.08 8.86
CA ILE A 15 32.13 5.72 7.83
C ILE A 15 31.65 4.31 8.17
N LEU A 16 31.06 4.15 9.36
CA LEU A 16 30.07 3.10 9.54
C LEU A 16 28.87 3.58 8.76
N GLY A 17 28.85 3.21 7.48
CA GLY A 17 27.68 3.30 6.66
C GLY A 17 26.55 2.69 7.48
N ILE A 18 25.56 3.52 7.81
CA ILE A 18 24.23 3.04 8.08
C ILE A 18 23.80 2.42 6.75
N GLN A 19 24.23 1.17 6.52
CA GLN A 19 23.55 0.22 5.68
C GLN A 19 22.22 0.03 6.40
N ILE A 20 21.30 0.98 6.19
CA ILE A 20 19.89 0.71 6.31
C ILE A 20 19.70 -0.40 5.30
N LEU A 21 19.87 -1.65 5.73
CA LEU A 21 19.30 -2.77 5.01
C LEU A 21 17.83 -2.37 4.91
N PRO A 22 17.31 -2.07 3.71
CA PRO A 22 15.88 -1.94 3.60
C PRO A 22 15.38 -3.28 4.13
N VAL A 23 14.63 -3.24 5.23
CA VAL A 23 13.68 -4.29 5.55
C VAL A 23 12.71 -4.21 4.38
N SER A 24 13.10 -4.84 3.29
CA SER A 24 12.27 -5.08 2.14
C SER A 24 11.17 -5.93 2.73
N ALA A 25 10.03 -5.30 3.01
CA ALA A 25 8.78 -6.01 3.00
C ALA A 25 8.85 -6.88 1.73
N GLY A 26 8.97 -8.19 1.93
CA GLY A 26 9.37 -9.10 0.87
C GLY A 26 8.53 -8.88 -0.38
N ASN A 27 9.07 -9.30 -1.53
CA ASN A 27 8.51 -9.22 -2.88
C ASN A 27 7.13 -9.92 -3.06
N CYS A 28 6.26 -9.92 -2.06
CA CYS A 28 4.96 -10.55 -1.95
C CYS A 28 3.81 -9.64 -2.41
N PHE A 29 4.12 -8.50 -3.03
CA PHE A 29 3.12 -7.58 -3.55
C PHE A 29 3.00 -7.66 -5.06
N SER A 30 1.80 -7.26 -5.47
CA SER A 30 1.50 -6.52 -6.69
C SER A 30 2.22 -5.18 -6.84
N LEU A 31 3.48 -5.05 -6.39
CA LEU A 31 4.22 -3.79 -6.46
C LEU A 31 4.66 -3.49 -7.91
N PRO A 32 4.90 -2.22 -8.26
CA PRO A 32 5.55 -1.86 -9.50
C PRO A 32 6.95 -2.48 -9.49
N ARG A 33 7.14 -3.53 -10.30
CA ARG A 33 8.40 -4.13 -10.77
C ARG A 33 9.50 -4.32 -9.71
N ASP A 34 9.83 -5.59 -9.41
CA ASP A 34 11.02 -5.94 -8.63
C ASP A 34 12.26 -5.19 -9.18
N PRO A 35 13.04 -4.48 -8.34
CA PRO A 35 14.22 -3.74 -8.80
C PRO A 35 15.29 -4.62 -9.45
N ASN A 36 15.25 -5.94 -9.24
CA ASN A 36 16.12 -6.92 -9.88
C ASN A 36 15.49 -7.57 -11.12
N ASP A 37 14.27 -7.16 -11.52
CA ASP A 37 13.61 -7.64 -12.72
C ASP A 37 14.25 -7.02 -13.97
N ASN A 38 15.22 -7.76 -14.52
CA ASN A 38 15.93 -7.45 -15.75
C ASN A 38 15.13 -7.77 -17.02
N THR A 39 13.85 -8.17 -16.94
CA THR A 39 13.06 -8.35 -18.16
C THR A 39 12.91 -7.01 -18.90
N PRO A 40 13.03 -6.96 -20.23
CA PRO A 40 12.79 -5.73 -20.98
C PRO A 40 11.43 -5.15 -20.59
N ALA A 41 11.35 -3.84 -20.34
CA ALA A 41 10.10 -3.16 -20.02
C ALA A 41 9.09 -3.40 -21.15
N LYS A 42 8.26 -4.45 -21.02
CA LYS A 42 7.10 -4.67 -21.88
C LYS A 42 6.15 -3.49 -21.69
N PRO A 43 5.41 -3.10 -22.75
CA PRO A 43 4.72 -1.81 -22.80
C PRO A 43 3.95 -1.57 -21.51
N ALA A 44 4.18 -0.38 -20.95
CA ALA A 44 3.43 0.14 -19.82
C ALA A 44 1.97 -0.21 -20.08
N SER A 45 1.37 -0.99 -19.17
CA SER A 45 -0.07 -1.21 -19.22
C SER A 45 -0.69 0.16 -19.37
N ILE A 46 -1.53 0.38 -20.39
CA ILE A 46 -2.37 1.58 -20.40
C ILE A 46 -3.21 1.43 -19.13
N TRP A 47 -2.93 2.27 -18.13
CA TRP A 47 -3.68 2.30 -16.89
C TRP A 47 -5.15 2.48 -17.24
N ALA A 48 -6.02 1.76 -16.55
CA ALA A 48 -7.43 1.97 -16.77
C ALA A 48 -7.80 3.42 -16.42
N THR A 49 -8.60 4.05 -17.27
CA THR A 49 -9.04 5.43 -17.05
C THR A 49 -10.33 5.40 -16.25
N CYS A 50 -10.38 6.11 -15.12
CA CYS A 50 -11.59 6.23 -14.32
C CYS A 50 -12.72 6.83 -15.17
N LYS A 51 -13.87 6.15 -15.20
CA LYS A 51 -15.03 6.59 -16.01
C LYS A 51 -15.69 7.81 -15.39
N ASN A 52 -15.79 7.85 -14.05
CA ASN A 52 -16.45 8.91 -13.31
C ASN A 52 -15.45 9.60 -12.37
N ARG A 53 -14.43 10.25 -12.95
CA ARG A 53 -13.47 11.02 -12.15
C ARG A 53 -14.19 12.16 -11.42
N PRO A 54 -14.14 12.24 -10.08
CA PRO A 54 -14.74 13.34 -9.34
C PRO A 54 -13.84 14.59 -9.39
N ASP A 55 -14.40 15.75 -9.09
CA ASP A 55 -13.62 16.99 -8.89
C ASP A 55 -12.69 16.88 -7.66
N GLN A 56 -13.10 16.09 -6.65
CA GLN A 56 -12.32 15.82 -5.46
C GLN A 56 -12.52 14.36 -5.01
N TRP A 57 -11.41 13.65 -4.79
CA TRP A 57 -11.40 12.31 -4.21
C TRP A 57 -11.69 12.36 -2.71
N ALA A 58 -12.35 11.33 -2.18
CA ALA A 58 -12.61 11.18 -0.75
C ALA A 58 -11.29 11.13 0.04
N CYS A 59 -10.28 10.39 -0.45
CA CYS A 59 -8.97 10.37 0.20
C CYS A 59 -8.15 11.66 0.03
N ALA A 60 -8.60 12.61 -0.80
CA ALA A 60 -7.99 13.93 -0.90
C ALA A 60 -8.49 14.91 0.17
N ASP A 61 -9.41 14.49 1.05
CA ASP A 61 -9.88 15.34 2.16
C ASP A 61 -8.70 15.75 3.07
N PRO A 62 -8.45 17.07 3.24
CA PRO A 62 -7.37 17.56 4.08
C PRO A 62 -7.52 17.21 5.56
N SER A 63 -8.71 16.82 6.06
CA SER A 63 -8.88 16.37 7.44
C SER A 63 -8.41 14.94 7.68
N ILE A 64 -8.08 14.19 6.63
CA ILE A 64 -7.58 12.81 6.73
C ILE A 64 -6.06 12.83 6.79
N ASP A 65 -5.47 12.35 7.89
CA ASP A 65 -4.01 12.33 8.08
C ASP A 65 -3.28 11.36 7.15
N PHE A 66 -3.96 10.31 6.70
CA PHE A 66 -3.47 9.34 5.72
C PHE A 66 -4.65 8.53 5.16
N PRO A 67 -4.66 8.12 3.87
CA PRO A 67 -5.78 7.40 3.27
C PRO A 67 -6.27 6.23 4.14
N THR A 68 -7.57 6.19 4.42
CA THR A 68 -8.24 5.12 5.17
C THR A 68 -8.82 4.06 4.23
N VAL A 69 -9.22 2.91 4.76
CA VAL A 69 -9.88 1.86 3.96
C VAL A 69 -11.18 2.38 3.35
N GLU A 70 -11.94 3.16 4.13
CA GLU A 70 -13.24 3.69 3.75
C GLU A 70 -13.13 4.71 2.61
N CYS A 71 -12.18 5.66 2.69
CA CYS A 71 -12.00 6.63 1.61
C CYS A 71 -11.50 5.94 0.34
N LEU A 72 -10.60 4.95 0.46
CA LEU A 72 -10.06 4.21 -0.68
C LEU A 72 -11.16 3.41 -1.38
N ALA A 73 -11.99 2.72 -0.60
CA ALA A 73 -13.14 1.99 -1.12
C ALA A 73 -14.16 2.93 -1.79
N ALA A 74 -14.40 4.12 -1.22
CA ALA A 74 -15.25 5.13 -1.83
C ALA A 74 -14.69 5.64 -3.16
N ASP A 75 -13.39 5.90 -3.24
CA ASP A 75 -12.72 6.35 -4.46
C ASP A 75 -12.71 5.26 -5.55
N MET A 76 -12.47 4.00 -5.19
CA MET A 76 -12.55 2.87 -6.12
C MET A 76 -13.97 2.68 -6.70
N ARG A 77 -15.00 2.79 -5.85
CA ARG A 77 -16.41 2.74 -6.29
C ARG A 77 -16.74 3.92 -7.20
N THR A 78 -16.28 5.12 -6.85
CA THR A 78 -16.49 6.34 -7.64
C THR A 78 -15.83 6.22 -9.01
N CYS A 79 -14.57 5.77 -9.07
CA CYS A 79 -13.86 5.54 -10.32
C CYS A 79 -14.61 4.56 -11.26
N GLY A 80 -15.30 3.57 -10.67
CA GLY A 80 -16.27 2.71 -11.38
C GLY A 80 -15.64 1.64 -12.26
N ILE A 81 -14.38 1.28 -11.99
CA ILE A 81 -13.67 0.20 -12.71
C ILE A 81 -13.91 -1.15 -12.03
N VAL A 82 -13.88 -1.20 -10.70
CA VAL A 82 -14.22 -2.43 -9.97
C VAL A 82 -15.69 -2.77 -10.22
N GLY A 83 -15.96 -4.04 -10.52
CA GLY A 83 -17.31 -4.52 -10.88
C GLY A 83 -17.60 -4.53 -12.39
N THR A 84 -16.77 -3.90 -13.25
CA THR A 84 -16.93 -4.04 -14.71
C THR A 84 -16.43 -5.39 -15.25
N GLY A 85 -15.68 -6.11 -14.42
CA GLY A 85 -15.18 -7.45 -14.69
C GLY A 85 -14.72 -8.12 -13.40
N PRO A 86 -14.25 -9.38 -13.47
CA PRO A 86 -13.84 -10.12 -12.29
C PRO A 86 -12.60 -9.48 -11.66
N THR A 87 -12.59 -9.40 -10.33
CA THR A 87 -11.44 -8.87 -9.59
C THR A 87 -10.38 -9.96 -9.48
N ILE A 88 -9.11 -9.62 -9.74
CA ILE A 88 -7.98 -10.54 -9.75
C ILE A 88 -6.94 -10.10 -8.73
N PHE A 89 -6.69 -10.98 -7.76
CA PHE A 89 -5.58 -10.92 -6.82
C PHE A 89 -4.52 -11.94 -7.23
N TYR A 90 -3.30 -11.80 -6.71
CA TYR A 90 -2.23 -12.77 -6.97
C TYR A 90 -1.15 -12.76 -5.89
N SER A 91 -0.55 -13.92 -5.65
CA SER A 91 0.57 -14.09 -4.72
C SER A 91 1.33 -15.38 -4.99
N PHE A 92 2.13 -15.83 -4.03
CA PHE A 92 2.80 -17.15 -4.04
C PHE A 92 3.58 -17.45 -5.33
N GLY A 93 4.44 -16.49 -5.70
CA GLY A 93 5.33 -16.60 -6.86
C GLY A 93 4.69 -16.25 -8.21
N ALA A 94 3.38 -15.95 -8.25
CA ALA A 94 2.76 -15.38 -9.44
C ALA A 94 3.25 -13.94 -9.65
N THR A 95 3.73 -13.61 -10.84
CA THR A 95 4.16 -12.25 -11.17
C THR A 95 3.07 -11.46 -11.87
N THR A 96 3.06 -10.13 -11.72
CA THR A 96 2.11 -9.24 -12.41
C THR A 96 2.04 -9.50 -13.91
N VAL A 97 3.21 -9.67 -14.55
CA VAL A 97 3.31 -9.88 -16.01
C VAL A 97 2.69 -11.22 -16.42
N GLN A 98 2.96 -12.30 -15.67
CA GLN A 98 2.38 -13.60 -15.96
C GLN A 98 0.86 -13.57 -15.79
N VAL A 99 0.37 -13.08 -14.64
CA VAL A 99 -1.07 -13.00 -14.37
C VAL A 99 -1.78 -12.16 -15.42
N ARG A 100 -1.20 -11.02 -15.79
CA ARG A 100 -1.72 -10.16 -16.86
C ARG A 100 -1.86 -10.91 -18.18
N THR A 101 -0.73 -11.38 -18.71
CA THR A 101 -0.63 -11.87 -20.09
C THR A 101 -1.19 -13.27 -20.29
N ARG A 102 -1.20 -14.11 -19.25
CA ARG A 102 -1.69 -15.48 -19.33
C ARG A 102 -3.14 -15.63 -18.89
N PHE A 103 -3.66 -14.75 -18.05
CA PHE A 103 -4.98 -14.91 -17.45
C PHE A 103 -5.88 -13.67 -17.57
N ARG A 104 -5.50 -12.52 -16.99
CA ARG A 104 -6.36 -11.32 -16.97
C ARG A 104 -6.85 -10.93 -18.37
N ASP A 105 -5.92 -10.86 -19.32
CA ASP A 105 -6.20 -10.37 -20.68
C ASP A 105 -6.96 -11.39 -21.54
N THR A 106 -7.15 -12.63 -21.05
CA THR A 106 -7.93 -13.68 -21.73
C THR A 106 -9.39 -13.73 -21.26
N LEU A 107 -9.77 -12.92 -20.28
CA LEU A 107 -11.14 -12.86 -19.75
C LEU A 107 -11.99 -11.84 -20.54
N ASP A 108 -13.28 -12.11 -20.65
CA ASP A 108 -14.28 -11.19 -21.19
C ASP A 108 -15.51 -11.14 -20.26
N PRO A 109 -15.80 -10.00 -19.60
CA PRO A 109 -15.02 -8.76 -19.61
C PRO A 109 -13.62 -8.94 -19.00
N ARG A 110 -12.68 -8.09 -19.43
CA ARG A 110 -11.30 -8.09 -18.93
C ARG A 110 -11.27 -7.97 -17.41
N GLY A 111 -10.45 -8.80 -16.77
CA GLY A 111 -10.29 -8.77 -15.31
C GLY A 111 -9.62 -7.50 -14.80
N ILE A 112 -9.90 -7.17 -13.54
CA ILE A 112 -9.40 -5.96 -12.86
C ILE A 112 -8.35 -6.35 -11.83
N MET A 113 -7.11 -5.87 -12.00
CA MET A 113 -6.02 -6.04 -11.03
C MET A 113 -5.80 -4.72 -10.26
N TRP A 114 -4.93 -4.76 -9.25
CA TRP A 114 -4.51 -3.60 -8.46
C TRP A 114 -4.19 -2.34 -9.29
N ASN A 115 -3.47 -2.48 -10.41
CA ASN A 115 -3.09 -1.34 -11.25
C ASN A 115 -4.23 -0.82 -12.15
N ASP A 116 -5.39 -1.48 -12.13
CA ASP A 116 -6.54 -1.12 -12.93
C ASP A 116 -7.65 -0.46 -12.07
N VAL A 117 -7.60 -0.51 -10.73
CA VAL A 117 -8.75 -0.06 -9.89
C VAL A 117 -8.90 1.46 -9.77
N LEU A 118 -7.83 2.22 -9.99
CA LEU A 118 -7.78 3.68 -9.99
C LEU A 118 -6.87 4.15 -11.12
N ASP A 119 -7.10 5.36 -11.63
CA ASP A 119 -6.31 5.89 -12.73
C ASP A 119 -4.91 6.35 -12.30
N GLU A 120 -4.01 6.50 -13.27
CA GLU A 120 -2.62 6.88 -13.06
C GLU A 120 -2.46 8.20 -12.29
N LYS A 121 -3.38 9.15 -12.47
CA LYS A 121 -3.33 10.47 -11.83
C LYS A 121 -3.78 10.43 -10.37
N TYR A 122 -4.51 9.40 -9.95
CA TYR A 122 -4.99 9.27 -8.57
C TYR A 122 -3.84 9.33 -7.57
N GLY A 123 -2.76 8.58 -7.83
CA GLY A 123 -1.59 8.53 -6.95
C GLY A 123 -0.92 9.90 -6.79
N ASP A 124 -0.85 10.68 -7.87
CA ASP A 124 -0.31 12.05 -7.81
C ASP A 124 -1.18 12.96 -6.94
N GLU A 125 -2.50 12.87 -7.04
CA GLU A 125 -3.44 13.75 -6.34
C GLU A 125 -3.61 13.42 -4.86
N VAL A 126 -3.76 12.14 -4.54
CA VAL A 126 -4.07 11.70 -3.18
C VAL A 126 -2.79 11.49 -2.36
N LEU A 127 -1.71 10.99 -2.97
CA LEU A 127 -0.48 10.67 -2.24
C LEU A 127 0.61 11.72 -2.44
N LYS A 128 0.98 12.01 -3.69
CA LYS A 128 2.18 12.81 -3.98
C LYS A 128 2.02 14.26 -3.59
N LYS A 129 0.91 14.91 -3.96
CA LYS A 129 0.63 16.31 -3.59
C LYS A 129 0.51 16.53 -2.08
N ARG A 130 0.15 15.48 -1.35
CA ARG A 130 -0.03 15.48 0.12
C ARG A 130 1.14 14.86 0.86
N PHE A 131 2.25 14.58 0.16
CA PHE A 131 3.38 13.84 0.74
C PHE A 131 3.98 14.55 1.97
N ALA A 132 3.95 15.89 2.01
CA ALA A 132 4.42 16.66 3.16
C ALA A 132 3.47 16.61 4.37
N ASP A 133 2.19 16.32 4.15
CA ASP A 133 1.16 16.30 5.19
C ASP A 133 1.24 15.01 6.04
N PHE A 134 1.76 13.92 5.45
CA PHE A 134 1.80 12.61 6.10
C PHE A 134 2.94 12.52 7.13
N ARG A 135 2.64 12.14 8.38
CA ARG A 135 3.62 12.07 9.49
C ARG A 135 4.33 10.73 9.66
N LEU A 136 4.29 9.91 8.62
CA LEU A 136 4.95 8.60 8.59
C LEU A 136 6.26 8.70 7.82
N ASP A 137 7.25 7.87 8.15
CA ASP A 137 8.41 7.65 7.28
C ASP A 137 8.00 6.91 5.99
N ILE A 138 8.84 7.00 4.94
CA ILE A 138 8.51 6.44 3.62
C ILE A 138 8.19 4.94 3.67
N PRO A 139 9.02 4.07 4.27
CA PRO A 139 8.68 2.65 4.46
C PRO A 139 7.32 2.44 5.13
N THR A 140 7.06 3.11 6.24
CA THR A 140 5.79 2.95 6.97
C THR A 140 4.59 3.43 6.14
N ARG A 141 4.71 4.51 5.37
CA ARG A 141 3.66 4.96 4.44
C ARG A 141 3.31 3.88 3.43
N LEU A 142 4.33 3.27 2.81
CA LEU A 142 4.13 2.22 1.83
C LEU A 142 3.43 1.02 2.47
N THR A 143 3.87 0.58 3.64
CA THR A 143 3.23 -0.53 4.36
C THR A 143 1.76 -0.23 4.69
N VAL A 144 1.48 0.92 5.31
CA VAL A 144 0.11 1.30 5.72
C VAL A 144 -0.79 1.48 4.50
N TYR A 145 -0.31 2.18 3.47
CA TYR A 145 -1.09 2.40 2.25
C TYR A 145 -1.42 1.07 1.58
N THR A 146 -0.43 0.19 1.46
CA THR A 146 -0.65 -1.05 0.72
C THR A 146 -1.58 -2.00 1.48
N ALA A 147 -1.47 -2.06 2.81
CA ALA A 147 -2.43 -2.82 3.63
C ALA A 147 -3.86 -2.27 3.48
N ARG A 148 -4.05 -0.95 3.59
CA ARG A 148 -5.38 -0.33 3.51
C ARG A 148 -5.99 -0.41 2.12
N PHE A 149 -5.19 -0.26 1.08
CA PHE A 149 -5.66 -0.38 -0.29
C PHE A 149 -6.00 -1.83 -0.64
N ALA A 150 -5.23 -2.80 -0.14
CA ALA A 150 -5.56 -4.22 -0.29
C ALA A 150 -6.91 -4.58 0.37
N GLU A 151 -7.13 -4.12 1.61
CA GLU A 151 -8.41 -4.27 2.31
C GLU A 151 -9.55 -3.54 1.56
N ALA A 152 -9.30 -2.32 1.07
CA ALA A 152 -10.30 -1.55 0.31
C ALA A 152 -10.69 -2.24 -1.01
N MET A 153 -9.72 -2.73 -1.77
CA MET A 153 -9.94 -3.46 -3.03
C MET A 153 -10.76 -4.74 -2.78
N ALA A 154 -10.43 -5.51 -1.73
CA ALA A 154 -11.20 -6.68 -1.32
C ALA A 154 -12.62 -6.33 -0.86
N THR A 155 -12.79 -5.17 -0.21
CA THR A 155 -14.09 -4.64 0.24
C THR A 155 -15.01 -4.23 -0.91
N VAL A 156 -14.45 -3.74 -2.02
CA VAL A 156 -15.23 -3.32 -3.20
C VAL A 156 -15.38 -4.42 -4.26
N ALA A 157 -14.67 -5.54 -4.11
CA ALA A 157 -14.81 -6.69 -5.00
C ALA A 157 -16.22 -7.30 -4.89
N SER A 158 -16.67 -7.93 -5.97
CA SER A 158 -17.99 -8.55 -6.06
C SER A 158 -17.98 -9.73 -7.04
N GLY A 159 -18.93 -10.65 -6.88
CA GLY A 159 -19.09 -11.83 -7.72
C GLY A 159 -17.97 -12.86 -7.49
N GLU A 160 -17.58 -13.53 -8.57
CA GLU A 160 -16.43 -14.44 -8.56
C GLU A 160 -15.13 -13.64 -8.59
N VAL A 161 -14.28 -13.89 -7.59
CA VAL A 161 -12.94 -13.29 -7.46
C VAL A 161 -11.90 -14.34 -7.80
N PHE A 162 -10.92 -13.96 -8.63
CA PHE A 162 -9.82 -14.84 -8.99
C PHE A 162 -8.58 -14.56 -8.16
N PHE A 163 -7.91 -15.62 -7.72
CA PHE A 163 -6.62 -15.55 -7.03
C PHE A 163 -5.57 -16.34 -7.82
N ALA A 164 -4.70 -15.63 -8.53
CA ALA A 164 -3.66 -16.28 -9.33
C ALA A 164 -2.44 -16.66 -8.48
N VAL A 165 -2.03 -17.92 -8.57
CA VAL A 165 -0.86 -18.50 -7.90
C VAL A 165 0.07 -19.15 -8.91
N LYS A 166 1.36 -19.25 -8.58
CA LYS A 166 2.33 -19.89 -9.48
C LYS A 166 2.01 -21.36 -9.69
N ASN A 167 1.72 -22.08 -8.60
CA ASN A 167 1.30 -23.47 -8.57
C ASN A 167 0.17 -23.59 -7.55
N TYR A 168 -0.81 -24.47 -7.76
CA TYR A 168 -1.93 -24.64 -6.84
C TYR A 168 -1.51 -25.27 -5.50
N ASP A 169 -0.63 -26.26 -5.54
CA ASP A 169 -0.01 -26.86 -4.35
C ASP A 169 1.22 -26.00 -3.95
N GLY A 170 1.13 -25.31 -2.82
CA GLY A 170 2.13 -24.32 -2.40
C GLY A 170 3.40 -24.94 -1.81
N GLU A 171 4.56 -24.32 -2.08
CA GLU A 171 5.85 -24.77 -1.56
C GLU A 171 5.93 -24.72 -0.01
N GLY A 172 5.24 -23.75 0.61
CA GLY A 172 5.13 -23.63 2.07
C GLY A 172 4.01 -24.47 2.70
N GLY A 173 3.33 -25.29 1.89
CA GLY A 173 2.12 -26.01 2.27
C GLY A 173 0.84 -25.23 2.00
N GLY A 174 -0.30 -25.90 2.21
CA GLY A 174 -1.63 -25.39 1.83
C GLY A 174 -1.89 -25.46 0.32
N LYS A 175 -3.09 -25.07 -0.09
CA LYS A 175 -3.55 -25.11 -1.49
C LYS A 175 -4.23 -23.81 -1.88
N GLY A 176 -4.01 -23.36 -3.11
CA GLY A 176 -4.62 -22.15 -3.67
C GLY A 176 -4.56 -20.94 -2.74
N ALA A 177 -5.72 -20.39 -2.41
CA ALA A 177 -5.91 -19.24 -1.53
C ALA A 177 -5.43 -19.47 -0.09
N TYR A 178 -5.33 -20.73 0.36
CA TYR A 178 -4.89 -21.10 1.71
C TYR A 178 -3.41 -21.47 1.79
N GLN A 179 -2.63 -21.26 0.73
CA GLN A 179 -1.18 -21.50 0.78
C GLN A 179 -0.52 -20.71 1.91
N THR A 180 0.51 -21.30 2.51
CA THR A 180 1.31 -20.69 3.57
C THR A 180 2.53 -20.01 2.95
N PRO A 181 2.85 -18.75 3.30
CA PRO A 181 4.03 -18.07 2.79
C PRO A 181 5.31 -18.78 3.25
N THR A 182 6.27 -18.92 2.34
CA THR A 182 7.60 -19.50 2.63
C THR A 182 8.57 -18.49 3.24
N THR A 183 8.25 -17.20 3.19
CA THR A 183 9.08 -16.11 3.72
C THR A 183 8.47 -15.54 5.00
N SER A 184 9.33 -15.02 5.89
CA SER A 184 8.95 -14.46 7.19
C SER A 184 8.30 -13.07 7.13
N GLY A 185 7.82 -12.64 5.96
CA GLY A 185 7.18 -11.35 5.76
C GLY A 185 5.66 -11.39 5.92
N ILE A 186 5.05 -10.22 6.06
CA ILE A 186 3.59 -10.09 5.97
C ILE A 186 3.16 -10.50 4.56
N ASN A 187 2.34 -11.54 4.47
CA ASN A 187 1.68 -11.91 3.23
C ASN A 187 0.35 -11.16 3.12
N VAL A 188 0.27 -10.20 2.20
CA VAL A 188 -0.87 -9.28 2.07
C VAL A 188 -2.17 -9.99 1.71
N TRP A 189 -2.08 -11.03 0.87
CA TRP A 189 -3.21 -11.88 0.56
C TRP A 189 -3.82 -12.50 1.83
N ARG A 190 -3.01 -13.22 2.61
CA ARG A 190 -3.48 -13.89 3.85
C ARG A 190 -3.87 -12.91 4.96
N THR A 191 -3.25 -11.73 5.00
CA THR A 191 -3.40 -10.81 6.13
C THR A 191 -4.54 -9.82 5.92
N TYR A 192 -4.73 -9.34 4.68
CA TYR A 192 -5.62 -8.23 4.39
C TYR A 192 -6.67 -8.56 3.34
N GLU A 193 -6.30 -9.17 2.22
CA GLU A 193 -7.22 -9.36 1.09
C GLU A 193 -8.19 -10.52 1.33
N PHE A 194 -7.68 -11.73 1.55
CA PHE A 194 -8.51 -12.93 1.66
C PHE A 194 -9.44 -12.91 2.86
N PRO A 195 -9.01 -12.52 4.09
CA PRO A 195 -9.95 -12.41 5.19
C PRO A 195 -11.06 -11.39 4.95
N THR A 196 -10.78 -10.32 4.20
CA THR A 196 -11.77 -9.32 3.84
C THR A 196 -12.76 -9.88 2.82
N LEU A 197 -12.28 -10.60 1.79
CA LEU A 197 -13.14 -11.29 0.81
C LEU A 197 -14.05 -12.31 1.48
N GLN A 198 -13.54 -13.09 2.44
CA GLN A 198 -14.34 -14.09 3.18
C GLN A 198 -15.50 -13.47 3.98
N ARG A 199 -15.46 -12.16 4.22
CA ARG A 199 -16.49 -11.41 4.96
C ARG A 199 -17.27 -10.46 4.05
N ASN A 200 -16.91 -10.36 2.78
CA ASN A 200 -17.57 -9.51 1.81
C ASN A 200 -18.78 -10.26 1.24
N LYS A 201 -20.00 -9.77 1.54
CA LYS A 201 -21.26 -10.39 1.14
C LYS A 201 -21.51 -10.33 -0.37
N ASP A 202 -20.82 -9.43 -1.07
CA ASP A 202 -20.95 -9.29 -2.52
C ASP A 202 -20.08 -10.31 -3.27
N VAL A 203 -19.15 -10.99 -2.59
CA VAL A 203 -18.28 -12.03 -3.16
C VAL A 203 -18.96 -13.40 -3.08
N THR A 204 -19.10 -14.07 -4.22
CA THR A 204 -19.77 -15.38 -4.32
C THR A 204 -18.79 -16.55 -4.21
N SER A 205 -17.54 -16.34 -4.64
CA SER A 205 -16.49 -17.36 -4.62
C SER A 205 -15.10 -16.72 -4.73
N VAL A 206 -14.11 -17.39 -4.13
CA VAL A 206 -12.68 -17.16 -4.44
C VAL A 206 -12.18 -18.39 -5.18
N VAL A 207 -11.67 -18.18 -6.40
CA VAL A 207 -11.21 -19.22 -7.31
C VAL A 207 -9.72 -19.06 -7.56
N SER A 208 -8.92 -20.05 -7.13
CA SER A 208 -7.51 -20.09 -7.47
C SER A 208 -7.29 -20.44 -8.93
N ILE A 209 -6.31 -19.76 -9.52
CA ILE A 209 -5.85 -19.96 -10.88
C ILE A 209 -4.38 -20.36 -10.85
N ASP A 210 -4.09 -21.58 -11.28
CA ASP A 210 -2.71 -22.06 -11.43
C ASP A 210 -2.15 -21.64 -12.79
N ILE A 211 -1.28 -20.62 -12.78
CA ILE A 211 -0.75 -20.03 -14.02
C ILE A 211 0.32 -20.88 -14.73
N ASN A 212 0.78 -21.97 -14.10
CA ASN A 212 1.72 -22.92 -14.70
C ASN A 212 1.03 -24.18 -15.22
N ASN A 213 -0.21 -24.44 -14.78
CA ASN A 213 -1.02 -25.57 -15.23
C ASN A 213 -2.22 -25.09 -16.05
N ASP A 214 -1.95 -24.47 -17.21
CA ASP A 214 -2.96 -24.00 -18.18
C ASP A 214 -4.11 -23.18 -17.58
N ASN A 215 -3.82 -22.36 -16.56
CA ASN A 215 -4.81 -21.58 -15.81
C ASN A 215 -5.94 -22.46 -15.22
N SER A 216 -5.60 -23.69 -14.79
CA SER A 216 -6.54 -24.58 -14.11
C SER A 216 -7.17 -23.86 -12.92
N ARG A 217 -8.48 -24.10 -12.75
CA ARG A 217 -9.31 -23.39 -11.77
C ARG A 217 -9.68 -24.32 -10.62
N SER A 218 -9.58 -23.80 -9.39
CA SER A 218 -10.08 -24.48 -8.20
C SER A 218 -10.87 -23.50 -7.35
N VAL A 219 -12.07 -23.89 -6.91
CA VAL A 219 -12.85 -23.05 -6.00
C VAL A 219 -12.37 -23.29 -4.58
N ASP A 220 -11.70 -22.29 -4.01
CA ASP A 220 -11.13 -22.42 -2.67
C ASP A 220 -12.07 -21.88 -1.60
N TRP A 221 -12.94 -20.93 -1.91
CA TRP A 221 -13.86 -20.41 -0.89
C TRP A 221 -15.21 -20.04 -1.47
N LYS A 222 -16.27 -20.26 -0.67
CA LYS A 222 -17.65 -19.80 -0.89
C LYS A 222 -18.27 -19.45 0.47
N PRO A 223 -19.21 -18.49 0.55
CA PRO A 223 -19.85 -18.09 1.81
C PRO A 223 -20.48 -19.23 2.61
N ASP A 224 -21.09 -20.21 1.93
CA ASP A 224 -21.83 -21.32 2.55
C ASP A 224 -20.98 -22.61 2.71
N GLY A 225 -19.66 -22.52 2.53
CA GLY A 225 -18.76 -23.68 2.65
C GLY A 225 -18.29 -23.92 4.09
N ASP A 226 -17.93 -25.17 4.42
CA ASP A 226 -17.40 -25.59 5.74
C ASP A 226 -15.94 -25.15 5.99
N MET A 227 -15.50 -24.03 5.40
CA MET A 227 -14.09 -23.63 5.41
C MET A 227 -13.79 -22.59 6.49
N GLU A 228 -12.62 -22.75 7.11
CA GLU A 228 -12.17 -21.88 8.19
C GLU A 228 -11.94 -20.44 7.70
N LEU A 229 -12.51 -19.49 8.42
CA LEU A 229 -12.26 -18.07 8.20
C LEU A 229 -10.90 -17.69 8.77
N LEU A 230 -10.08 -17.02 7.96
CA LEU A 230 -8.84 -16.42 8.44
C LEU A 230 -9.15 -15.27 9.41
N PRO A 231 -8.22 -14.91 10.32
CA PRO A 231 -8.37 -13.75 11.21
C PRO A 231 -8.72 -12.48 10.43
N ALA A 232 -9.61 -11.66 10.98
CA ALA A 232 -10.07 -10.44 10.31
C ALA A 232 -8.90 -9.51 9.97
N SER A 233 -9.01 -8.82 8.83
CA SER A 233 -8.02 -7.84 8.41
C SER A 233 -7.91 -6.71 9.45
N GLY A 234 -6.68 -6.32 9.76
CA GLY A 234 -6.38 -5.23 10.69
C GLY A 234 -5.90 -3.95 10.00
N ALA A 235 -6.02 -3.80 8.68
CA ALA A 235 -5.39 -2.68 7.97
C ALA A 235 -5.97 -1.31 8.38
N SER A 236 -7.28 -1.26 8.63
CA SER A 236 -7.97 -0.08 9.19
C SER A 236 -7.44 0.33 10.57
N SER A 237 -6.93 -0.63 11.36
CA SER A 237 -6.40 -0.40 12.71
C SER A 237 -4.91 -0.03 12.76
N LEU A 238 -4.20 -0.01 11.62
CA LEU A 238 -2.80 0.38 11.59
C LEU A 238 -2.65 1.83 12.04
N ASN A 239 -1.76 2.04 13.02
CA ASN A 239 -1.56 3.33 13.67
C ASN A 239 -1.02 4.37 12.67
N VAL A 240 -1.68 5.53 12.63
CA VAL A 240 -1.25 6.71 11.89
C VAL A 240 -1.26 7.87 12.88
N PRO A 241 -0.11 8.49 13.18
CA PRO A 241 -0.06 9.64 14.07
C PRO A 241 -0.96 10.76 13.55
N SER A 242 -1.83 11.28 14.42
CA SER A 242 -2.70 12.39 14.07
C SER A 242 -1.91 13.64 13.74
N VAL A 243 -2.41 14.47 12.82
CA VAL A 243 -1.89 15.84 12.67
C VAL A 243 -2.42 16.67 13.85
N PRO A 244 -1.56 17.22 14.73
CA PRO A 244 -1.98 18.16 15.77
C PRO A 244 -2.75 19.28 15.10
N GLY A 245 -3.94 19.59 15.61
CA GLY A 245 -4.92 20.50 15.01
C GLY A 245 -4.49 21.96 14.80
N CYS A 246 -3.19 22.26 14.86
CA CYS A 246 -2.62 23.60 14.68
C CYS A 246 -1.93 23.83 13.33
N SER A 247 -1.92 22.88 12.39
CA SER A 247 -1.53 23.15 10.99
C SER A 247 -2.75 23.48 10.13
N VAL A 248 -3.52 24.49 10.57
CA VAL A 248 -4.49 25.18 9.70
C VAL A 248 -3.69 25.80 8.56
N LYS A 249 -3.88 25.31 7.33
CA LYS A 249 -3.44 26.04 6.13
C LYS A 249 -4.01 27.46 6.21
N PHE A 250 -3.13 28.45 6.38
CA PHE A 250 -3.26 29.82 5.87
C PHE A 250 -4.71 30.29 5.63
N ARG A 251 -5.51 30.47 6.69
CA ARG A 251 -6.48 31.57 6.66
C ARG A 251 -5.64 32.82 6.92
N ARG A 252 -5.60 33.75 5.96
CA ARG A 252 -4.88 35.02 6.08
C ARG A 252 -5.26 35.84 7.32
N ASP A 253 -6.37 35.52 7.98
CA ASP A 253 -6.96 36.41 8.98
C ASP A 253 -7.31 35.76 10.33
N ALA A 254 -6.82 34.54 10.63
CA ALA A 254 -7.08 33.91 11.94
C ALA A 254 -5.77 33.76 12.73
N SER A 255 -5.56 34.69 13.66
CA SER A 255 -4.55 34.61 14.72
C SER A 255 -4.80 33.37 15.58
N CYS A 256 -4.10 32.27 15.26
CA CYS A 256 -3.80 31.24 16.23
C CYS A 256 -2.60 31.74 17.03
N VAL A 257 -2.88 32.37 18.17
CA VAL A 257 -1.86 32.68 19.17
C VAL A 257 -1.30 31.34 19.64
N ALA A 258 -0.08 31.02 19.24
CA ALA A 258 0.70 29.99 19.91
C ALA A 258 0.73 30.37 21.41
N PRO A 259 0.63 29.42 22.35
CA PRO A 259 1.03 29.73 23.71
C PRO A 259 2.51 30.12 23.63
N LEU A 260 2.78 31.42 23.74
CA LEU A 260 4.08 31.95 24.07
C LEU A 260 4.45 31.23 25.36
N ILE A 261 5.34 30.25 25.24
CA ILE A 261 6.16 29.82 26.36
C ILE A 261 7.05 31.03 26.61
N CYS A 262 6.62 31.90 27.51
CA CYS A 262 7.49 32.87 28.14
C CYS A 262 8.51 32.05 28.93
N GLU A 263 9.72 31.92 28.39
CA GLU A 263 10.88 31.63 29.22
C GLU A 263 11.13 32.86 30.09
N THR A 264 10.54 32.76 31.28
CA THR A 264 10.63 33.55 32.51
C THR A 264 11.96 33.95 33.08
N ASP A 265 13.10 33.77 32.42
CA ASP A 265 14.34 33.62 33.20
C ASP A 265 15.39 34.65 32.77
N GLY A 266 15.15 35.89 33.22
CA GLY A 266 16.16 36.81 33.74
C GLY A 266 17.25 37.34 32.79
N GLU A 267 17.16 38.62 32.45
CA GLU A 267 18.06 39.68 32.94
C GLU A 267 17.86 40.94 32.07
N ASP A 268 17.39 41.99 32.74
CA ASP A 268 17.41 43.42 32.44
C ASP A 268 18.05 43.88 31.11
N GLU A 269 17.22 44.32 30.15
CA GLU A 269 17.63 45.32 29.15
C GLU A 269 16.60 46.46 29.13
N GLU A 270 17.05 47.62 29.60
CA GLU A 270 16.35 48.90 29.59
C GLU A 270 15.98 49.27 28.15
N CYS A 271 14.68 49.46 27.88
CA CYS A 271 14.23 50.11 26.66
C CYS A 271 14.09 51.61 26.96
N GLU A 272 15.01 52.42 26.42
CA GLU A 272 14.90 53.87 26.38
C GLU A 272 13.64 54.27 25.58
N GLU A 273 12.83 55.16 26.16
CA GLU A 273 11.74 55.86 25.46
C GLU A 273 12.34 57.08 24.74
N ASP A 274 12.31 57.07 23.40
CA ASP A 274 12.54 58.28 22.61
C ASP A 274 11.21 59.04 22.44
N GLU A 275 11.22 60.32 22.82
CA GLU A 275 10.17 61.34 22.64
C GLU A 275 9.87 61.68 21.17
#